data_AF-A0AAV5VQK2-F1
#
_entry.id   AF-A0AAV5VQK2-F1
#
_cell.length_a   1.000
_cell.length_b   1.000
_cell.length_c   1.000
_cell.angle_alpha   90.00
_cell.angle_beta   90.00
_cell.angle_gamma   90.00
#
_symmetry.space_group_name_H-M   'P 1'
#
loop_
_entity.id
_entity.type
_entity.pdbx_description
1 polymer ?
#
loop_
_entity_poly.entity_id
_entity_poly.type
_entity_poly.pdbx_seq_one_letter_code
_entity_poly.pdbx_strand_id
1 'polypeptide(L)'
;CCTTVSARVTFEKAEVIDHGDLKNTKKVGFACRVDCRVYTPTSTDYLKIIDQNDKLITTFTDLFKVPVKTPLELQAGNYFVNSMSAGNLDFMLYVVQKDADNYNSLVYNNLLLNTDQQIDATNQRFVTMITDLQGFRVFGLSGDLDKAKPSLYAVGADSVAKCRPVFSAISRDNAERTSFTISGPIGTVDFGTDQGIHMVTIGSDYYTPPSTSVGTSTVVVSPGFVGCLSTGNQMYTNEHTLNKDLPKYTINNPDGILPLKLNADYSIQSAAAAVEI
;
A
#
# COMPACT_ATOMS: atom_id res chain seq x y z
N CYS A 1 -19.71 14.19 -13.58
CA CYS A 1 -18.30 14.57 -13.81
C CYS A 1 -17.67 14.98 -12.48
N CYS A 2 -17.06 14.04 -11.76
CA CYS A 2 -16.29 14.38 -10.56
C CYS A 2 -14.84 14.56 -10.99
N THR A 3 -14.32 15.79 -10.86
CA THR A 3 -12.88 16.08 -10.97
C THR A 3 -12.19 15.41 -9.79
N THR A 4 -11.50 14.30 -10.03
CA THR A 4 -10.60 13.70 -9.07
C THR A 4 -9.37 14.58 -8.95
N VAL A 5 -9.18 15.18 -7.77
CA VAL A 5 -7.98 15.92 -7.44
C VAL A 5 -6.94 14.88 -7.04
N SER A 6 -5.94 14.64 -7.90
CA SER A 6 -4.69 13.99 -7.49
C SER A 6 -4.07 14.90 -6.43
N ALA A 7 -4.24 14.50 -5.17
CA ALA A 7 -3.71 15.20 -4.02
C ALA A 7 -2.66 14.28 -3.39
N ARG A 8 -1.47 14.84 -3.18
CA ARG A 8 -0.43 14.30 -2.31
C ARG A 8 -1.07 13.70 -1.05
N VAL A 9 -0.74 12.46 -0.76
CA VAL A 9 -1.27 11.78 0.43
C VAL A 9 -0.31 11.98 1.57
N THR A 10 -0.78 12.67 2.60
CA THR A 10 -0.01 12.97 3.80
C THR A 10 -0.68 12.34 5.01
N PHE A 11 0.04 11.43 5.65
CA PHE A 11 -0.25 10.95 7.00
C PHE A 11 0.46 11.85 8.01
N GLU A 12 0.13 11.71 9.29
CA GLU A 12 0.73 12.55 10.33
C GLU A 12 2.27 12.50 10.34
N LYS A 13 2.84 11.32 10.05
CA LYS A 13 4.28 11.04 10.10
C LYS A 13 4.81 10.30 8.87
N ALA A 14 4.03 10.24 7.81
CA ALA A 14 4.44 9.65 6.55
C ALA A 14 3.83 10.40 5.37
N GLU A 15 4.45 10.28 4.21
CA GLU A 15 4.05 11.00 3.01
C GLU A 15 4.25 10.10 1.78
N VAL A 16 3.29 10.14 0.87
CA VAL A 16 3.37 9.48 -0.43
C VAL A 16 3.36 10.56 -1.51
N ILE A 17 4.42 10.56 -2.31
CA ILE A 17 4.63 11.49 -3.42
C ILE A 17 4.55 10.69 -4.71
N ASP A 18 3.86 11.21 -5.72
CA ASP A 18 3.68 10.53 -7.00
C ASP A 18 3.83 11.45 -8.22
N HIS A 19 3.52 10.91 -9.39
CA HIS A 19 3.59 11.64 -10.66
C HIS A 19 2.73 12.91 -10.70
N GLY A 20 1.61 12.94 -9.99
CA GLY A 20 0.71 14.09 -9.91
C GLY A 20 1.41 15.31 -9.28
N ASP A 21 2.29 15.07 -8.32
CA ASP A 21 3.09 16.09 -7.65
C ASP A 21 4.12 16.79 -8.58
N LEU A 22 4.51 16.15 -9.70
CA LEU A 22 5.45 16.69 -10.69
C LEU A 22 4.78 17.24 -11.96
N LYS A 23 3.44 17.17 -12.09
CA LYS A 23 2.72 17.51 -13.34
C LYS A 23 3.03 18.89 -13.91
N ASN A 24 3.34 19.87 -13.05
CA ASN A 24 3.63 21.25 -13.44
C ASN A 24 4.98 21.77 -12.92
N THR A 25 5.85 20.88 -12.42
CA THR A 25 7.16 21.25 -11.86
C THR A 25 8.17 20.13 -12.05
N LYS A 26 9.44 20.49 -12.26
CA LYS A 26 10.52 19.49 -12.28
C LYS A 26 10.97 19.06 -10.89
N LYS A 27 10.53 19.76 -9.85
CA LYS A 27 11.00 19.59 -8.48
C LYS A 27 9.83 19.65 -7.52
N VAL A 28 9.71 18.66 -6.66
CA VAL A 28 8.69 18.60 -5.61
C VAL A 28 9.35 18.32 -4.27
N GLY A 29 9.02 19.13 -3.27
CA GLY A 29 9.65 19.08 -1.94
C GLY A 29 8.98 18.10 -1.00
N PHE A 30 9.76 17.56 -0.07
CA PHE A 30 9.30 16.84 1.12
C PHE A 30 10.23 17.13 2.29
N ALA A 31 9.73 16.97 3.51
CA ALA A 31 10.46 17.33 4.71
C ALA A 31 10.59 16.14 5.66
N CYS A 32 11.81 15.92 6.13
CA CYS A 32 12.10 15.01 7.22
C CYS A 32 12.29 15.88 8.47
N ARG A 33 11.23 16.04 9.28
CA ARG A 33 11.24 16.90 10.48
C ARG A 33 12.18 16.34 11.54
N VAL A 34 12.17 15.02 11.67
CA VAL A 34 13.21 14.19 12.26
C VAL A 34 13.84 13.35 11.14
N ASP A 35 14.80 12.48 11.46
CA ASP A 35 15.29 11.51 10.48
C ASP A 35 14.13 10.73 9.85
N CYS A 36 14.27 10.29 8.59
CA CYS A 36 13.21 9.59 7.88
C CYS A 36 13.79 8.43 7.07
N ARG A 37 12.96 7.44 6.76
CA ARG A 37 13.25 6.42 5.75
C ARG A 37 12.53 6.75 4.46
N VAL A 38 13.19 6.49 3.34
CA VAL A 38 12.60 6.69 2.01
C VAL A 38 12.62 5.38 1.25
N TYR A 39 11.55 5.14 0.51
CA TYR A 39 11.34 3.93 -0.27
C TYR A 39 10.74 4.29 -1.62
N THR A 40 11.14 3.57 -2.66
CA THR A 40 10.48 3.66 -3.96
C THR A 40 10.38 2.29 -4.60
N PRO A 41 9.22 1.94 -5.17
CA PRO A 41 9.09 0.79 -6.05
C PRO A 41 9.46 1.10 -7.51
N THR A 42 9.70 2.36 -7.84
CA THR A 42 9.97 2.80 -9.20
C THR A 42 11.48 2.82 -9.48
N SER A 43 11.93 2.02 -10.45
CA SER A 43 13.32 2.03 -10.91
C SER A 43 13.47 2.89 -12.17
N THR A 44 14.03 4.09 -12.03
CA THR A 44 14.28 4.98 -13.18
C THR A 44 15.49 5.90 -12.95
N ASP A 45 16.24 6.13 -14.02
CA ASP A 45 17.40 7.05 -14.02
C ASP A 45 16.97 8.51 -14.18
N TYR A 46 15.69 8.80 -14.46
CA TYR A 46 15.21 10.16 -14.69
C TYR A 46 14.80 10.89 -13.41
N LEU A 47 14.72 10.20 -12.27
CA LEU A 47 14.34 10.75 -10.97
C LEU A 47 15.48 10.60 -9.96
N LYS A 48 15.68 11.65 -9.17
CA LYS A 48 16.67 11.69 -8.10
C LYS A 48 16.15 12.43 -6.88
N ILE A 49 16.68 12.09 -5.72
CA ILE A 49 16.49 12.83 -4.48
C ILE A 49 17.69 13.77 -4.31
N ILE A 50 17.42 15.05 -4.10
CA ILE A 50 18.41 16.09 -3.82
C ILE A 50 18.06 16.80 -2.51
N ASP A 51 19.06 17.37 -1.84
CA ASP A 51 18.84 18.23 -0.67
C ASP A 51 18.47 19.68 -1.06
N GLN A 52 18.29 20.55 -0.07
CA GLN A 52 18.00 21.97 -0.29
C GLN A 52 19.09 22.75 -1.04
N ASN A 53 20.31 22.22 -1.13
CA ASN A 53 21.45 22.82 -1.82
C ASN A 53 21.69 22.19 -3.20
N ASP A 54 20.69 21.47 -3.75
CA ASP A 54 20.78 20.71 -5.00
C ASP A 54 21.86 19.62 -5.02
N LYS A 55 22.35 19.20 -3.85
CA LYS A 55 23.30 18.09 -3.74
C LYS A 55 22.55 16.78 -3.94
N LEU A 56 23.08 15.91 -4.80
CA LEU A 56 22.57 14.56 -5.00
C LEU A 56 22.67 13.74 -3.71
N ILE A 57 21.54 13.17 -3.29
CA ILE A 57 21.45 12.21 -2.20
C ILE A 57 21.43 10.79 -2.75
N THR A 58 20.48 10.49 -3.65
CA THR A 58 20.37 9.18 -4.32
C THR A 58 19.57 9.30 -5.63
N THR A 59 19.64 8.29 -6.48
CA THR A 59 18.76 8.11 -7.64
C THR A 59 17.62 7.15 -7.31
N PHE A 60 16.54 7.16 -8.11
CA PHE A 60 15.46 6.18 -7.94
C PHE A 60 15.92 4.76 -8.29
N THR A 61 16.77 4.60 -9.31
CA THR A 61 17.43 3.31 -9.63
C THR A 61 18.23 2.75 -8.46
N ASP A 62 18.96 3.59 -7.73
CA ASP A 62 19.75 3.13 -6.58
C ASP A 62 18.84 2.88 -5.37
N LEU A 63 17.85 3.75 -5.14
CA LEU A 63 16.89 3.59 -4.03
C LEU A 63 16.04 2.31 -4.17
N PHE A 64 15.63 1.96 -5.38
CA PHE A 64 14.91 0.72 -5.69
C PHE A 64 15.72 -0.54 -5.29
N LYS A 65 17.05 -0.48 -5.39
CA LYS A 65 17.95 -1.61 -5.09
C LYS A 65 18.33 -1.70 -3.61
N VAL A 66 17.92 -0.75 -2.78
CA VAL A 66 18.23 -0.75 -1.35
C VAL A 66 17.62 -2.00 -0.70
N PRO A 67 18.42 -2.81 0.04
CA PRO A 67 17.88 -4.00 0.68
C PRO A 67 16.84 -3.67 1.75
N VAL A 68 15.79 -4.47 1.84
CA VAL A 68 14.66 -4.32 2.78
C VAL A 68 15.10 -4.10 4.23
N LYS A 69 16.15 -4.80 4.69
CA LYS A 69 16.66 -4.73 6.07
C LYS A 69 17.59 -3.55 6.33
N THR A 70 17.99 -2.82 5.30
CA THR A 70 18.93 -1.68 5.40
C THR A 70 18.39 -0.51 4.58
N PRO A 71 17.23 0.06 4.96
CA PRO A 71 16.60 1.15 4.22
C PRO A 71 17.49 2.40 4.19
N LEU A 72 17.29 3.26 3.19
CA LEU A 72 17.97 4.55 3.15
C LEU A 72 17.38 5.47 4.21
N GLU A 73 18.18 5.82 5.21
CA GLU A 73 17.83 6.82 6.22
C GLU A 73 18.38 8.19 5.81
N LEU A 74 17.51 9.19 5.77
CA LEU A 74 17.87 10.59 5.60
C LEU A 74 17.82 11.28 6.97
N GLN A 75 18.75 12.20 7.19
CA GLN A 75 18.75 13.03 8.39
C GLN A 75 17.61 14.06 8.32
N ALA A 76 17.31 14.69 9.45
CA ALA A 76 16.37 15.82 9.46
C ALA A 76 16.79 16.91 8.46
N GLY A 77 15.86 17.36 7.61
CA GLY A 77 16.15 18.29 6.52
C GLY A 77 15.02 18.43 5.49
N ASN A 78 15.26 19.30 4.50
CA ASN A 78 14.35 19.49 3.38
C ASN A 78 14.96 18.86 2.13
N TYR A 79 14.18 18.00 1.49
CA TYR A 79 14.59 17.23 0.33
C TYR A 79 13.62 17.44 -0.82
N PHE A 80 14.06 17.05 -2.00
CA PHE A 80 13.26 17.19 -3.20
C PHE A 80 13.42 15.99 -4.10
N VAL A 81 12.30 15.52 -4.65
CA VAL A 81 12.32 14.69 -5.86
C VAL A 81 12.47 15.61 -7.05
N ASN A 82 13.48 15.36 -7.88
CA ASN A 82 13.81 16.16 -9.05
C ASN A 82 13.79 15.31 -10.32
N SER A 83 12.94 15.66 -11.27
CA SER A 83 12.86 15.08 -12.61
C SER A 83 13.87 15.69 -13.56
N MET A 84 14.60 14.82 -14.26
CA MET A 84 15.50 15.17 -15.35
C MET A 84 14.82 15.01 -16.72
N SER A 85 13.60 14.45 -16.76
CA SER A 85 12.81 14.29 -17.98
C SER A 85 11.88 15.49 -18.21
N ALA A 86 11.52 15.73 -19.46
CA ALA A 86 10.49 16.68 -19.85
C ALA A 86 9.08 16.04 -19.93
N GLY A 87 8.98 14.71 -19.79
CA GLY A 87 7.72 13.97 -19.85
C GLY A 87 7.11 13.67 -18.47
N ASN A 88 5.85 13.26 -18.48
CA ASN A 88 5.18 12.67 -17.32
C ASN A 88 5.83 11.31 -17.03
N LEU A 89 6.39 11.16 -15.84
CA LEU A 89 6.94 9.89 -15.35
C LEU A 89 6.03 9.38 -14.25
N ASP A 90 5.53 8.16 -14.42
CA ASP A 90 4.85 7.45 -13.34
C ASP A 90 5.88 7.05 -12.29
N PHE A 91 5.69 7.49 -11.05
CA PHE A 91 6.53 7.10 -9.92
C PHE A 91 5.78 7.14 -8.60
N MET A 92 6.37 6.51 -7.59
CA MET A 92 5.93 6.60 -6.21
C MET A 92 7.15 6.71 -5.29
N LEU A 93 7.10 7.65 -4.35
CA LEU A 93 8.04 7.76 -3.23
C LEU A 93 7.26 7.70 -1.94
N TYR A 94 7.66 6.82 -1.04
CA TYR A 94 7.11 6.71 0.30
C TYR A 94 8.15 7.16 1.33
N VAL A 95 7.78 8.13 2.16
CA VAL A 95 8.65 8.75 3.16
C VAL A 95 8.03 8.53 4.54
N VAL A 96 8.79 8.01 5.50
CA VAL A 96 8.32 7.73 6.88
C VAL A 96 9.25 8.37 7.88
N GLN A 97 8.72 9.17 8.81
CA GLN A 97 9.51 9.81 9.85
C GLN A 97 9.86 8.82 10.97
N LYS A 98 11.03 9.00 11.60
CA LYS A 98 11.59 8.12 12.62
C LYS A 98 10.75 8.01 13.90
N ASP A 99 9.94 9.02 14.16
CA ASP A 99 9.00 9.03 15.28
C ASP A 99 7.62 8.43 14.91
N ALA A 100 7.45 7.87 13.70
CA ALA A 100 6.26 7.16 13.29
C ALA A 100 6.07 5.85 14.06
N ASP A 101 4.79 5.47 14.27
CA ASP A 101 4.47 4.15 14.81
C ASP A 101 5.03 3.08 13.87
N ASN A 102 5.53 1.96 14.41
CA ASN A 102 6.06 0.85 13.60
C ASN A 102 7.13 1.25 12.56
N TYR A 103 7.88 2.35 12.77
CA TYR A 103 8.95 2.82 11.89
C TYR A 103 9.97 1.73 11.52
N ASN A 104 10.20 0.78 12.43
CA ASN A 104 11.12 -0.34 12.25
C ASN A 104 10.54 -1.56 11.53
N SER A 105 9.29 -1.50 11.09
CA SER A 105 8.69 -2.57 10.28
C SER A 105 9.38 -2.72 8.92
N LEU A 106 9.31 -3.93 8.35
CA LEU A 106 9.87 -4.19 7.03
C LEU A 106 9.01 -3.53 5.95
N VAL A 107 9.67 -2.93 4.96
CA VAL A 107 9.03 -2.37 3.76
C VAL A 107 9.66 -3.00 2.53
N TYR A 108 8.87 -3.77 1.79
CA TYR A 108 9.27 -4.38 0.52
C TYR A 108 8.91 -3.45 -0.62
N ASN A 109 9.91 -2.90 -1.30
CA ASN A 109 9.74 -1.97 -2.40
C ASN A 109 10.14 -2.53 -3.77
N ASN A 110 10.90 -3.61 -3.82
CA ASN A 110 11.34 -4.25 -5.07
C ASN A 110 10.50 -5.50 -5.40
N LEU A 111 9.18 -5.34 -5.44
CA LEU A 111 8.25 -6.44 -5.68
C LEU A 111 8.26 -6.84 -7.15
N LEU A 112 8.57 -8.10 -7.44
CA LEU A 112 8.57 -8.67 -8.79
C LEU A 112 7.20 -9.30 -9.04
N LEU A 113 6.20 -8.46 -9.30
CA LEU A 113 4.81 -8.88 -9.41
C LEU A 113 4.47 -9.63 -10.72
N ASN A 114 5.45 -9.87 -11.60
CA ASN A 114 5.26 -10.68 -12.81
C ASN A 114 5.05 -12.18 -12.51
N THR A 115 5.34 -12.61 -11.29
CA THR A 115 5.06 -13.94 -10.76
C THR A 115 4.52 -13.83 -9.34
N ASP A 116 3.88 -14.88 -8.84
CA ASP A 116 3.52 -14.96 -7.43
C ASP A 116 4.79 -14.93 -6.58
N GLN A 117 4.92 -13.90 -5.76
CA GLN A 117 6.06 -13.69 -4.89
C GLN A 117 5.67 -13.99 -3.44
N GLN A 118 6.43 -14.86 -2.79
CA GLN A 118 6.33 -15.08 -1.35
C GLN A 118 7.28 -14.14 -0.61
N ILE A 119 6.75 -13.42 0.36
CA ILE A 119 7.45 -12.49 1.24
C ILE A 119 7.60 -13.15 2.60
N ASP A 120 8.85 -13.27 3.04
CA ASP A 120 9.20 -13.76 4.38
C ASP A 120 9.21 -12.61 5.40
N ALA A 121 8.21 -12.64 6.28
CA ALA A 121 8.05 -11.71 7.39
C ALA A 121 8.24 -12.43 8.74
N THR A 122 9.02 -13.52 8.77
CA THR A 122 9.30 -14.28 10.00
C THR A 122 9.79 -13.38 11.13
N ASN A 123 9.16 -13.54 12.29
CA ASN A 123 9.36 -12.72 13.48
C ASN A 123 9.11 -11.21 13.26
N GLN A 124 8.21 -10.86 12.34
CA GLN A 124 7.75 -9.49 12.15
C GLN A 124 6.25 -9.43 12.36
N ARG A 125 5.79 -8.46 13.17
CA ARG A 125 4.36 -8.17 13.29
C ARG A 125 3.81 -7.46 12.08
N PHE A 126 4.55 -6.49 11.55
CA PHE A 126 4.14 -5.68 10.42
C PHE A 126 5.06 -5.90 9.23
N VAL A 127 4.47 -6.06 8.05
CA VAL A 127 5.19 -5.97 6.77
C VAL A 127 4.41 -5.08 5.83
N THR A 128 5.08 -4.05 5.32
CA THR A 128 4.56 -3.14 4.30
C THR A 128 5.06 -3.59 2.93
N MET A 129 4.19 -3.55 1.94
CA MET A 129 4.48 -3.85 0.54
C MET A 129 4.14 -2.61 -0.26
N ILE A 130 5.07 -2.15 -1.10
CA ILE A 130 4.85 -1.02 -2.00
C ILE A 130 5.12 -1.41 -3.44
N THR A 131 4.30 -0.89 -4.36
CA THR A 131 4.38 -1.13 -5.80
C THR A 131 4.19 0.17 -6.58
N ASP A 132 4.77 0.22 -7.77
CA ASP A 132 4.53 1.27 -8.78
C ASP A 132 3.31 0.95 -9.67
N LEU A 133 2.70 -0.23 -9.49
CA LEU A 133 1.41 -0.59 -10.07
C LEU A 133 0.25 0.10 -9.33
N GLN A 134 -0.93 0.03 -9.93
CA GLN A 134 -2.17 0.57 -9.34
C GLN A 134 -2.67 -0.22 -8.13
N GLY A 135 -2.09 -1.40 -7.90
CA GLY A 135 -2.53 -2.34 -6.91
C GLY A 135 -1.78 -3.65 -7.02
N PHE A 136 -2.06 -4.53 -6.08
CA PHE A 136 -1.55 -5.90 -6.06
C PHE A 136 -2.57 -6.80 -5.36
N ARG A 137 -2.49 -8.10 -5.66
CA ARG A 137 -3.30 -9.12 -5.02
C ARG A 137 -2.49 -9.82 -3.97
N VAL A 138 -3.10 -10.07 -2.82
CA VAL A 138 -2.61 -11.01 -1.82
C VAL A 138 -3.35 -12.33 -2.04
N PHE A 139 -2.62 -13.39 -2.33
CA PHE A 139 -3.18 -14.72 -2.59
C PHE A 139 -3.43 -15.52 -1.31
N GLY A 140 -2.73 -15.17 -0.24
CA GLY A 140 -2.91 -15.79 1.07
C GLY A 140 -1.82 -15.36 2.04
N LEU A 141 -2.10 -15.62 3.31
CA LEU A 141 -1.18 -15.46 4.42
C LEU A 141 -0.95 -16.84 5.03
N SER A 142 0.30 -17.22 5.29
CA SER A 142 0.62 -18.53 5.85
C SER A 142 1.66 -18.45 6.96
N GLY A 143 1.78 -19.54 7.74
CA GLY A 143 2.71 -19.66 8.86
C GLY A 143 2.00 -19.92 10.20
N ASP A 144 2.60 -19.42 11.29
CA ASP A 144 2.17 -19.66 12.67
C ASP A 144 1.01 -18.74 13.11
N LEU A 145 -0.13 -18.84 12.40
CA LEU A 145 -1.28 -17.93 12.55
C LEU A 145 -2.32 -18.40 13.59
N ASP A 146 -2.07 -19.47 14.34
CA ASP A 146 -3.07 -20.05 15.25
C ASP A 146 -3.41 -19.14 16.44
N LYS A 147 -2.47 -18.28 16.83
CA LYS A 147 -2.60 -17.38 17.99
C LYS A 147 -2.90 -15.93 17.61
N ALA A 148 -2.82 -15.60 16.33
CA ALA A 148 -2.93 -14.22 15.87
C ALA A 148 -3.73 -14.17 14.58
N LYS A 149 -4.67 -13.23 14.54
CA LYS A 149 -5.61 -13.07 13.42
C LYS A 149 -5.08 -11.95 12.53
N PRO A 150 -4.43 -12.28 11.39
CA PRO A 150 -3.83 -11.25 10.59
C PRO A 150 -4.88 -10.32 10.00
N SER A 151 -4.50 -9.06 9.84
CA SER A 151 -5.32 -8.04 9.16
C SER A 151 -4.47 -7.34 8.11
N LEU A 152 -5.10 -6.99 6.98
CA LEU A 152 -4.46 -6.20 5.93
C LEU A 152 -5.06 -4.78 5.91
N TYR A 153 -4.20 -3.79 5.68
CA TYR A 153 -4.54 -2.38 5.52
C TYR A 153 -3.98 -1.86 4.20
N ALA A 154 -4.67 -0.91 3.56
CA ALA A 154 -4.21 -0.24 2.34
C ALA A 154 -3.34 1.01 2.64
N VAL A 155 -2.53 0.95 3.70
CA VAL A 155 -1.66 2.03 4.19
C VAL A 155 -0.30 1.46 4.62
N GLY A 156 0.64 2.34 4.94
CA GLY A 156 1.89 1.96 5.60
C GLY A 156 1.69 1.58 7.07
N ALA A 157 2.65 0.84 7.63
CA ALA A 157 2.60 0.36 9.02
C ALA A 157 2.47 1.48 10.08
N ASP A 158 2.90 2.70 9.75
CA ASP A 158 2.76 3.91 10.56
C ASP A 158 1.32 4.35 10.80
N SER A 159 0.42 3.94 9.91
CA SER A 159 -0.96 4.41 9.88
C SER A 159 -1.97 3.33 10.19
N VAL A 160 -1.53 2.08 10.44
CA VAL A 160 -2.40 0.93 10.75
C VAL A 160 -3.37 1.22 11.90
N ALA A 161 -2.92 1.86 12.99
CA ALA A 161 -3.79 2.18 14.14
C ALA A 161 -4.86 3.25 13.85
N LYS A 162 -4.75 3.97 12.73
CA LYS A 162 -5.60 5.10 12.36
C LYS A 162 -6.53 4.78 11.18
N CYS A 163 -6.40 3.58 10.63
CA CYS A 163 -7.10 3.13 9.44
C CYS A 163 -7.87 1.85 9.73
N ARG A 164 -8.92 1.60 8.96
CA ARG A 164 -9.64 0.33 9.02
C ARG A 164 -8.95 -0.72 8.15
N PRO A 165 -8.92 -1.98 8.58
CA PRO A 165 -8.42 -3.05 7.72
C PRO A 165 -9.33 -3.23 6.51
N VAL A 166 -8.73 -3.55 5.37
CA VAL A 166 -9.43 -4.02 4.17
C VAL A 166 -9.80 -5.49 4.26
N PHE A 167 -9.11 -6.23 5.12
CA PHE A 167 -9.33 -7.64 5.39
C PHE A 167 -8.91 -7.94 6.82
N SER A 168 -9.71 -8.73 7.53
CA SER A 168 -9.36 -9.29 8.84
C SER A 168 -9.69 -10.76 8.85
N ALA A 169 -8.69 -11.59 9.10
CA ALA A 169 -8.87 -13.03 9.19
C ALA A 169 -9.62 -13.41 10.47
N ILE A 170 -10.58 -14.31 10.37
CA ILE A 170 -11.29 -14.84 11.55
C ILE A 170 -10.66 -16.13 12.09
N SER A 171 -9.88 -16.82 11.25
CA SER A 171 -9.14 -18.06 11.54
C SER A 171 -7.92 -18.19 10.63
N ARG A 172 -7.02 -19.13 10.95
CA ARG A 172 -5.88 -19.48 10.10
C ARG A 172 -6.30 -19.94 8.71
N ASP A 173 -7.24 -20.88 8.62
CA ASP A 173 -7.74 -21.37 7.32
C ASP A 173 -8.31 -20.23 6.46
N ASN A 174 -8.98 -19.26 7.09
CA ASN A 174 -9.48 -18.09 6.40
C ASN A 174 -8.35 -17.19 5.88
N ALA A 175 -7.27 -17.02 6.63
CA ALA A 175 -6.08 -16.28 6.19
C ALA A 175 -5.34 -16.97 5.04
N GLU A 176 -5.22 -18.31 5.08
CA GLU A 176 -4.49 -19.10 4.08
C GLU A 176 -5.25 -19.26 2.76
N ARG A 177 -6.60 -19.21 2.80
CA ARG A 177 -7.46 -19.53 1.65
C ARG A 177 -8.31 -18.38 1.15
N THR A 178 -8.05 -17.18 1.64
CA THR A 178 -8.67 -15.95 1.13
C THR A 178 -7.65 -15.18 0.31
N SER A 179 -8.08 -14.78 -0.89
CA SER A 179 -7.36 -13.83 -1.72
C SER A 179 -8.11 -12.52 -1.77
N PHE A 180 -7.39 -11.40 -1.72
CA PHE A 180 -7.95 -10.06 -1.77
C PHE A 180 -7.02 -9.11 -2.49
N THR A 181 -7.60 -8.00 -2.95
CA THR A 181 -6.90 -7.00 -3.76
C THR A 181 -6.71 -5.73 -2.96
N ILE A 182 -5.49 -5.20 -2.98
CA ILE A 182 -5.21 -3.81 -2.62
C ILE A 182 -5.25 -2.97 -3.88
N SER A 183 -6.24 -2.08 -3.95
CA SER A 183 -6.38 -1.10 -5.03
C SER A 183 -5.58 0.18 -4.70
N GLY A 184 -4.30 0.03 -4.43
CA GLY A 184 -3.39 1.13 -4.12
C GLY A 184 -1.92 0.69 -4.13
N PRO A 185 -0.98 1.65 -4.07
CA PRO A 185 0.44 1.39 -4.22
C PRO A 185 1.09 0.90 -2.92
N ILE A 186 0.35 0.90 -1.79
CA ILE A 186 0.84 0.49 -0.47
C ILE A 186 -0.18 -0.45 0.18
N GLY A 187 0.29 -1.53 0.78
CA GLY A 187 -0.48 -2.30 1.74
C GLY A 187 0.38 -2.89 2.85
N THR A 188 -0.18 -2.99 4.06
CA THR A 188 0.49 -3.53 5.24
C THR A 188 -0.29 -4.71 5.82
N VAL A 189 0.40 -5.82 6.10
CA VAL A 189 -0.12 -6.91 6.92
C VAL A 189 0.27 -6.64 8.37
N ASP A 190 -0.69 -6.65 9.29
CA ASP A 190 -0.49 -6.86 10.73
C ASP A 190 -0.76 -8.34 11.02
N PHE A 191 0.27 -9.11 11.33
CA PHE A 191 0.13 -10.52 11.72
C PHE A 191 -0.46 -10.70 13.13
N GLY A 192 -0.55 -9.63 13.92
CA GLY A 192 -1.06 -9.65 15.30
C GLY A 192 -0.05 -10.14 16.35
N THR A 193 1.07 -10.71 15.91
CA THR A 193 2.20 -11.18 16.73
C THR A 193 3.51 -10.91 15.99
N ASP A 194 4.61 -10.70 16.71
CA ASP A 194 5.97 -10.60 16.15
C ASP A 194 6.77 -11.90 16.31
N GLN A 195 6.13 -12.99 16.72
CA GLN A 195 6.75 -14.30 16.92
C GLN A 195 6.21 -15.31 15.93
N GLY A 196 7.10 -16.09 15.33
CA GLY A 196 6.76 -17.23 14.48
C GLY A 196 7.07 -17.00 13.00
N ILE A 197 6.78 -18.02 12.21
CA ILE A 197 6.91 -17.98 10.75
C ILE A 197 5.72 -17.20 10.20
N HIS A 198 5.98 -16.16 9.40
CA HIS A 198 4.96 -15.38 8.73
C HIS A 198 5.31 -15.21 7.26
N MET A 199 4.36 -15.56 6.40
CA MET A 199 4.53 -15.47 4.95
C MET A 199 3.34 -14.77 4.32
N VAL A 200 3.61 -13.93 3.32
CA VAL A 200 2.60 -13.30 2.47
C VAL A 200 2.87 -13.70 1.03
N THR A 201 1.87 -14.20 0.31
CA THR A 201 2.01 -14.44 -1.14
C THR A 201 1.27 -13.35 -1.89
N ILE A 202 1.94 -12.67 -2.81
CA ILE A 202 1.39 -11.57 -3.60
C ILE A 202 1.62 -11.73 -5.11
N GLY A 203 0.86 -11.02 -5.94
CA GLY A 203 1.15 -10.89 -7.37
C GLY A 203 0.43 -9.71 -8.04
N SER A 204 0.67 -9.53 -9.33
CA SER A 204 0.16 -8.39 -10.13
C SER A 204 -1.31 -8.49 -10.53
N ASP A 205 -1.99 -9.61 -10.26
CA ASP A 205 -3.38 -9.83 -10.66
C ASP A 205 -4.38 -9.09 -9.75
N TYR A 206 -4.33 -7.76 -9.74
CA TYR A 206 -5.26 -6.91 -8.99
C TYR A 206 -6.61 -6.72 -9.71
N TYR A 207 -6.82 -7.37 -10.86
CA TYR A 207 -8.09 -7.31 -11.60
C TYR A 207 -9.00 -8.51 -11.36
N THR A 208 -8.51 -9.58 -10.75
CA THR A 208 -9.38 -10.71 -10.42
C THR A 208 -10.16 -10.42 -9.13
N PRO A 209 -11.47 -10.72 -9.08
CA PRO A 209 -12.25 -10.57 -7.86
C PRO A 209 -11.61 -11.31 -6.67
N PRO A 210 -11.63 -10.72 -5.47
CA PRO A 210 -11.32 -11.41 -4.23
C PRO A 210 -12.14 -12.69 -4.09
N SER A 211 -11.54 -13.72 -3.50
CA SER A 211 -12.18 -15.01 -3.29
C SER A 211 -11.91 -15.50 -1.88
N THR A 212 -12.91 -16.14 -1.26
CA THR A 212 -12.75 -16.87 0.00
C THR A 212 -13.42 -18.23 -0.15
N SER A 213 -12.84 -19.25 0.47
CA SER A 213 -13.40 -20.61 0.49
C SER A 213 -13.79 -21.07 1.90
N VAL A 214 -13.62 -20.23 2.92
CA VAL A 214 -13.83 -20.59 4.34
C VAL A 214 -14.43 -19.42 5.11
N GLY A 215 -15.68 -19.60 5.57
CA GLY A 215 -16.38 -18.68 6.49
C GLY A 215 -16.78 -17.33 5.88
N THR A 216 -17.48 -16.52 6.68
CA THR A 216 -17.77 -15.10 6.37
C THR A 216 -16.55 -14.27 6.76
N SER A 217 -15.78 -13.82 5.77
CA SER A 217 -14.73 -12.81 5.99
C SER A 217 -15.21 -11.47 5.45
N THR A 218 -14.93 -10.41 6.20
CA THR A 218 -15.18 -9.04 5.76
C THR A 218 -14.05 -8.64 4.83
N VAL A 219 -14.39 -8.38 3.56
CA VAL A 219 -13.47 -7.82 2.58
C VAL A 219 -13.98 -6.45 2.19
N VAL A 220 -13.28 -5.41 2.62
CA VAL A 220 -13.54 -4.03 2.22
C VAL A 220 -12.54 -3.67 1.13
N VAL A 221 -13.01 -3.37 -0.07
CA VAL A 221 -12.13 -2.86 -1.13
C VAL A 221 -12.56 -1.45 -1.46
N SER A 222 -11.59 -0.56 -1.60
CA SER A 222 -11.79 0.77 -2.17
C SER A 222 -10.47 1.19 -2.79
N PRO A 223 -10.47 1.94 -3.90
CA PRO A 223 -9.28 2.59 -4.40
C PRO A 223 -8.62 3.46 -3.32
N GLY A 224 -7.28 3.39 -3.23
CA GLY A 224 -6.45 4.23 -2.38
C GLY A 224 -6.36 3.80 -0.91
N PHE A 225 -6.22 4.79 -0.03
CA PHE A 225 -5.96 4.61 1.40
C PHE A 225 -7.28 4.49 2.17
N VAL A 226 -7.81 3.27 2.26
CA VAL A 226 -9.14 2.97 2.79
C VAL A 226 -9.24 3.18 4.30
N GLY A 227 -10.32 3.82 4.75
CA GLY A 227 -10.75 3.81 6.16
C GLY A 227 -9.91 4.66 7.12
N CYS A 228 -9.03 5.52 6.60
CA CYS A 228 -8.19 6.40 7.40
C CYS A 228 -8.91 7.71 7.72
N LEU A 229 -9.13 7.99 9.00
CA LEU A 229 -9.77 9.25 9.44
C LEU A 229 -8.84 10.47 9.24
N SER A 230 -7.52 10.25 9.28
CA SER A 230 -6.51 11.32 9.26
C SER A 230 -6.15 11.84 7.87
N THR A 231 -6.45 11.10 6.80
CA THR A 231 -6.16 11.53 5.41
C THR A 231 -7.29 12.35 4.79
N GLY A 232 -8.42 12.53 5.50
CA GLY A 232 -9.61 13.17 4.95
C GLY A 232 -10.11 12.49 3.66
N ASN A 233 -10.69 13.27 2.73
CA ASN A 233 -11.15 12.79 1.42
C ASN A 233 -10.00 12.64 0.39
N GLN A 234 -8.74 12.53 0.81
CA GLN A 234 -7.61 12.33 -0.10
C GLN A 234 -7.67 10.90 -0.67
N MET A 235 -8.28 10.74 -1.83
CA MET A 235 -8.25 9.49 -2.57
C MET A 235 -6.96 9.44 -3.40
N TYR A 236 -6.15 8.43 -3.17
CA TYR A 236 -5.14 8.04 -4.16
C TYR A 236 -5.88 7.45 -5.36
N THR A 237 -6.10 8.27 -6.39
CA THR A 237 -6.69 7.82 -7.64
C THR A 237 -5.63 7.91 -8.72
N ASN A 238 -5.17 6.76 -9.22
CA ASN A 238 -4.55 6.73 -10.54
C ASN A 238 -5.69 6.90 -11.58
N GLU A 239 -5.51 7.78 -12.58
CA GLU A 239 -6.53 8.08 -13.62
C GLU A 239 -7.07 6.80 -14.31
N HIS A 240 -6.34 5.70 -14.26
CA HIS A 240 -6.76 4.41 -14.79
C HIS A 240 -7.77 3.63 -13.92
N THR A 241 -7.80 3.82 -12.60
CA THR A 241 -8.73 3.11 -11.69
C THR A 241 -10.16 3.63 -11.84
N LEU A 242 -10.33 4.87 -12.29
CA LEU A 242 -11.65 5.50 -12.54
C LEU A 242 -12.30 5.04 -13.85
N ASN A 243 -11.52 4.47 -14.78
CA ASN A 243 -11.94 4.18 -16.14
C ASN A 243 -12.21 2.69 -16.41
N LYS A 244 -12.09 1.82 -15.40
CA LYS A 244 -12.40 0.39 -15.53
C LYS A 244 -13.49 0.01 -14.55
N ASP A 245 -14.52 -0.66 -15.04
CA ASP A 245 -15.50 -1.39 -14.23
C ASP A 245 -14.74 -2.35 -13.32
N LEU A 246 -14.50 -1.96 -12.06
CA LEU A 246 -13.87 -2.85 -11.11
C LEU A 246 -14.75 -4.11 -10.97
N PRO A 247 -14.14 -5.30 -10.89
CA PRO A 247 -14.89 -6.55 -10.88
C PRO A 247 -15.88 -6.58 -9.72
N LYS A 248 -17.10 -7.02 -9.99
CA LYS A 248 -18.12 -7.23 -8.96
C LYS A 248 -17.70 -8.39 -8.06
N TYR A 249 -17.81 -8.20 -6.75
CA TYR A 249 -17.54 -9.22 -5.75
C TYR A 249 -18.52 -10.38 -5.92
N THR A 250 -17.99 -11.59 -6.04
CA THR A 250 -18.79 -12.82 -6.05
C THR A 250 -18.24 -13.75 -4.97
N ILE A 251 -18.97 -13.92 -3.88
CA ILE A 251 -18.66 -14.95 -2.88
C ILE A 251 -19.25 -16.27 -3.41
N ASN A 252 -18.38 -17.17 -3.85
CA ASN A 252 -18.77 -18.52 -4.22
C ASN A 252 -18.61 -19.42 -3.00
N ASN A 253 -19.74 -19.73 -2.34
CA ASN A 253 -19.78 -20.73 -1.29
C ASN A 253 -19.99 -22.12 -1.94
N PRO A 254 -19.05 -23.08 -1.82
CA PRO A 254 -19.23 -24.43 -2.35
C PRO A 254 -20.41 -25.18 -1.71
N ASP A 255 -20.89 -24.74 -0.53
CA ASP A 255 -21.97 -25.39 0.22
C ASP A 255 -23.37 -24.79 -0.04
N GLY A 256 -23.52 -23.91 -1.03
CA GLY A 256 -24.84 -23.49 -1.54
C GLY A 256 -25.63 -22.50 -0.69
N ILE A 257 -25.04 -21.90 0.35
CA ILE A 257 -25.69 -20.82 1.11
C ILE A 257 -25.42 -19.48 0.43
N LEU A 258 -26.50 -18.91 -0.15
CA LEU A 258 -26.70 -17.56 -0.71
C LEU A 258 -25.44 -16.79 -1.14
N PRO A 259 -25.19 -16.61 -2.46
CA PRO A 259 -24.15 -15.70 -2.92
C PRO A 259 -24.50 -14.27 -2.50
N LEU A 260 -23.72 -13.72 -1.57
CA LEU A 260 -23.87 -12.33 -1.15
C LEU A 260 -23.20 -11.44 -2.20
N LYS A 261 -24.02 -10.66 -2.91
CA LYS A 261 -23.58 -9.74 -3.97
C LYS A 261 -23.49 -8.33 -3.41
N LEU A 262 -22.27 -7.86 -3.21
CA LEU A 262 -22.01 -6.48 -2.82
C LEU A 262 -21.79 -5.62 -4.07
N ASN A 263 -22.68 -4.64 -4.30
CA ASN A 263 -22.44 -3.53 -5.22
C ASN A 263 -22.09 -2.31 -4.36
N ALA A 264 -20.80 -2.04 -4.13
CA ALA A 264 -20.39 -0.77 -3.52
C ALA A 264 -20.08 0.21 -4.66
N ASP A 265 -20.81 1.32 -4.70
CA ASP A 265 -20.57 2.42 -5.64
C ASP A 265 -19.43 3.28 -5.06
N TYR A 266 -18.25 3.23 -5.69
CA TYR A 266 -16.99 3.78 -5.17
C TYR A 266 -16.87 5.30 -5.30
N SER A 267 -17.92 6.05 -5.00
CA SER A 267 -17.82 7.50 -4.76
C SER A 267 -17.92 7.76 -3.27
N ILE A 268 -16.79 8.01 -2.62
CA ILE A 268 -16.76 8.38 -1.19
C ILE A 268 -17.31 9.81 -1.07
N GLN A 269 -18.64 9.95 -1.01
CA GLN A 269 -19.32 11.19 -0.62
C GLN A 269 -19.58 11.26 0.90
N SER A 270 -19.41 10.16 1.63
CA SER A 270 -19.42 10.16 3.09
C SER A 270 -18.68 8.97 3.67
N ALA A 271 -18.08 9.14 4.84
CA ALA A 271 -17.40 8.09 5.62
C ALA A 271 -18.32 6.90 6.02
N ALA A 272 -19.61 6.95 5.67
CA ALA A 272 -20.59 5.91 5.94
C ALA A 272 -20.66 4.80 4.87
N ALA A 273 -20.00 4.96 3.71
CA ALA A 273 -20.14 4.04 2.58
C ALA A 273 -19.06 2.93 2.50
N ALA A 274 -18.40 2.60 3.61
CA ALA A 274 -17.62 1.36 3.69
C ALA A 274 -18.62 0.22 3.93
N VAL A 275 -18.76 -0.70 2.97
CA VAL A 275 -19.64 -1.86 3.16
C VAL A 275 -18.90 -2.91 3.99
N GLU A 276 -19.43 -3.16 5.18
CA GLU A 276 -19.05 -4.25 6.07
C GLU A 276 -19.91 -5.48 5.70
N ILE A 277 -19.27 -6.61 5.37
CA ILE A 277 -19.92 -7.93 5.21
C ILE A 277 -19.74 -8.71 6.49
#